data_AF-A0A955RM75-F1
#
_entry.id   AF-A0A955RM75-F1
#
_cell.length_a   1.000
_cell.length_b   1.000
_cell.length_c   1.000
_cell.angle_alpha   90.00
_cell.angle_beta   90.00
_cell.angle_gamma   90.00
#
_symmetry.space_group_name_H-M   'P 1'
#
loop_
_entity.id
_entity.type
_entity.pdbx_description
1 polymer ?
#
loop_
_entity_poly.entity_id
_entity_poly.type
_entity_poly.pdbx_seq_one_letter_code
_entity_poly.pdbx_strand_id
1 'polypeptide(L)'
;MNIVWKPVRNKSNGRFGYKPEAIVIHIAEGWLNGAYSWFNNPSSQASAHYMIGKNGVIWQFVADEDTAWHAGGVNQPRWALLKPRINPNLYTIGIEHEGFTGEVWTDEMYEASSELITSLCTKYKIPLDRNHIIGHNQINSVSRDRCPGTGVNFDKLIELAKTKYEDPVIIKELNEKIAVLEKKVNELEDANSGLAKENEILKVKNQQLQNLVKSYTDTPADVAGLKQENAKLRTEIQNLQENQKRLNSKIKALESRLDSDSESRDNEDEDDETFLESLWGFIRGK
;
A
#
# COMPACT_ATOMS: atom_id res chain seq x y z
N MET A 1 6.42 -4.22 11.92
CA MET A 1 7.21 -5.42 12.23
C MET A 1 8.29 -5.12 13.27
N ASN A 2 8.32 -5.87 14.39
CA ASN A 2 9.34 -5.76 15.44
C ASN A 2 10.43 -6.83 15.23
N ILE A 3 11.67 -6.41 14.93
CA ILE A 3 12.80 -7.31 14.70
C ILE A 3 13.79 -7.19 15.85
N VAL A 4 14.11 -8.31 16.49
CA VAL A 4 15.08 -8.35 17.59
C VAL A 4 16.48 -8.58 17.03
N TRP A 5 17.36 -7.59 17.18
CA TRP A 5 18.76 -7.72 16.78
C TRP A 5 19.54 -8.63 17.73
N LYS A 6 20.17 -9.67 17.16
CA LYS A 6 20.95 -10.73 17.85
C LYS A 6 22.25 -10.98 17.08
N PRO A 7 23.19 -10.03 17.05
CA PRO A 7 24.36 -10.12 16.16
C PRO A 7 25.19 -11.37 16.42
N VAL A 8 25.68 -11.99 15.34
CA VAL A 8 26.57 -13.15 15.40
C VAL A 8 27.90 -12.87 14.68
N ARG A 9 28.94 -13.63 15.04
CA ARG A 9 30.30 -13.45 14.48
C ARG A 9 30.51 -14.15 13.15
N ASN A 10 29.79 -15.24 12.89
CA ASN A 10 29.89 -16.01 11.65
C ASN A 10 29.23 -15.25 10.50
N LYS A 11 29.98 -14.36 9.84
CA LYS A 11 29.54 -13.64 8.64
C LYS A 11 30.76 -13.12 7.88
N SER A 12 30.55 -12.71 6.64
CA SER A 12 31.52 -11.88 5.91
C SER A 12 30.98 -10.45 5.82
N ASN A 13 31.87 -9.46 5.96
CA ASN A 13 31.48 -8.06 5.83
C ASN A 13 31.20 -7.72 4.37
N GLY A 14 30.09 -7.06 4.10
CA GLY A 14 29.65 -6.72 2.76
C GLY A 14 29.23 -7.92 1.92
N ARG A 15 28.88 -7.62 0.66
CA ARG A 15 28.51 -8.60 -0.38
C ARG A 15 29.36 -8.48 -1.64
N PHE A 16 30.51 -7.80 -1.59
CA PHE A 16 31.43 -7.66 -2.72
C PHE A 16 30.78 -7.13 -4.01
N GLY A 17 29.87 -6.14 -3.88
CA GLY A 17 29.16 -5.53 -5.01
C GLY A 17 27.89 -6.26 -5.45
N TYR A 18 27.60 -7.44 -4.89
CA TYR A 18 26.31 -8.10 -5.05
C TYR A 18 25.25 -7.49 -4.14
N LYS A 19 23.99 -7.71 -4.50
CA LYS A 19 22.81 -7.37 -3.69
C LYS A 19 21.91 -8.60 -3.56
N PRO A 20 21.04 -8.66 -2.54
CA PRO A 20 19.99 -9.67 -2.48
C PRO A 20 19.14 -9.68 -3.76
N GLU A 21 19.00 -10.86 -4.35
CA GLU A 21 18.17 -11.13 -5.52
C GLU A 21 17.17 -12.26 -5.24
N ALA A 22 17.34 -13.02 -4.15
CA ALA A 22 16.42 -14.07 -3.74
C ALA A 22 16.47 -14.30 -2.22
N ILE A 23 15.42 -14.93 -1.69
CA ILE A 23 15.29 -15.35 -0.30
C ILE A 23 15.34 -16.87 -0.24
N VAL A 24 16.20 -17.39 0.64
CA VAL A 24 16.30 -18.83 0.91
C VAL A 24 15.64 -19.13 2.24
N ILE A 25 14.58 -19.92 2.19
CA ILE A 25 13.86 -20.45 3.34
C ILE A 25 14.61 -21.69 3.84
N HIS A 26 14.77 -21.76 5.16
CA HIS A 26 15.39 -22.86 5.88
C HIS A 26 14.52 -23.33 7.04
N ILE A 27 14.72 -24.59 7.43
CA ILE A 27 14.31 -25.12 8.72
C ILE A 27 15.55 -25.26 9.59
N ALA A 28 15.48 -24.79 10.83
CA ALA A 28 16.65 -24.72 11.70
C ALA A 28 17.08 -26.09 12.25
N GLU A 29 16.20 -27.11 12.18
CA GLU A 29 16.34 -28.38 12.92
C GLU A 29 16.61 -28.13 14.41
N GLY A 30 15.86 -27.19 14.99
CA GLY A 30 16.07 -26.71 16.34
C GLY A 30 15.30 -25.45 16.71
N TRP A 31 15.68 -24.89 17.86
CA TRP A 31 15.02 -23.77 18.53
C TRP A 31 15.83 -22.46 18.43
N LEU A 32 15.18 -21.30 18.59
CA LEU A 32 15.80 -19.96 18.48
C LEU A 32 17.12 -19.82 19.24
N ASN A 33 17.11 -20.18 20.53
CA ASN A 33 18.32 -20.09 21.37
C ASN A 33 19.41 -21.08 20.94
N GLY A 34 19.02 -22.25 20.43
CA GLY A 34 19.94 -23.25 19.90
C GLY A 34 20.62 -22.76 18.63
N ALA A 35 19.85 -22.22 17.68
CA ALA A 35 20.37 -21.59 16.47
C ALA A 35 21.29 -20.41 16.79
N TYR A 36 20.89 -19.54 17.73
CA TYR A 36 21.73 -18.42 18.16
C TYR A 36 23.06 -18.87 18.77
N SER A 37 23.06 -19.92 19.58
CA SER A 37 24.29 -20.54 20.12
C SER A 37 25.14 -21.11 18.98
N TRP A 38 24.53 -21.83 18.05
CA TRP A 38 25.20 -22.45 16.91
C TRP A 38 25.87 -21.41 15.98
N PHE A 39 25.19 -20.30 15.71
CA PHE A 39 25.72 -19.20 14.89
C PHE A 39 26.84 -18.41 15.58
N ASN A 40 26.95 -18.49 16.91
CA ASN A 40 28.07 -17.93 17.67
C ASN A 40 29.25 -18.89 17.82
N ASN A 41 29.09 -20.17 17.48
CA ASN A 41 30.19 -21.13 17.46
C ASN A 41 31.06 -20.92 16.21
N PRO A 42 32.33 -20.48 16.33
CA PRO A 42 33.18 -20.27 15.16
C PRO A 42 33.42 -21.53 14.33
N SER A 43 33.37 -22.71 14.97
CA SER A 43 33.54 -24.00 14.30
C SER A 43 32.35 -24.41 13.46
N SER A 44 31.17 -23.81 13.66
CA SER A 44 29.98 -24.16 12.86
C SER A 44 30.06 -23.65 11.43
N GLN A 45 30.79 -22.53 11.23
CA GLN A 45 30.88 -21.82 9.95
C GLN A 45 29.49 -21.60 9.29
N ALA A 46 28.48 -21.33 10.12
CA ALA A 46 27.09 -21.15 9.69
C ALA A 46 26.45 -19.94 10.37
N SER A 47 25.55 -19.28 9.63
CA SER A 47 24.66 -18.22 10.11
C SER A 47 23.53 -17.99 9.10
N ALA A 48 22.49 -17.27 9.52
CA ALA A 48 21.44 -16.74 8.66
C ALA A 48 21.26 -15.25 8.90
N HIS A 49 20.52 -14.56 8.02
CA HIS A 49 20.20 -13.15 8.26
C HIS A 49 19.10 -13.06 9.31
N TYR A 50 18.07 -13.90 9.18
CA TYR A 50 16.89 -13.91 10.04
C TYR A 50 16.52 -15.30 10.53
N MET A 51 15.78 -15.36 11.63
CA MET A 51 15.04 -16.55 12.06
C MET A 51 13.66 -16.18 12.60
N ILE A 52 12.66 -17.00 12.26
CA ILE A 52 11.27 -16.90 12.71
C ILE A 52 11.01 -17.97 13.78
N GLY A 53 10.58 -17.55 14.97
CA GLY A 53 10.16 -18.44 16.05
C GLY A 53 8.73 -18.96 15.86
N LYS A 54 8.36 -20.03 16.59
CA LYS A 54 7.01 -20.63 16.55
C LYS A 54 5.88 -19.64 16.88
N ASN A 55 6.17 -18.61 17.66
CA ASN A 55 5.22 -17.56 18.04
C ASN A 55 5.30 -16.31 17.16
N GLY A 56 5.97 -16.38 16.00
CA GLY A 56 6.12 -15.27 15.07
C GLY A 56 7.19 -14.24 15.46
N VAL A 57 7.97 -14.46 16.52
CA VAL A 57 9.09 -13.56 16.83
C VAL A 57 10.14 -13.61 15.71
N ILE A 58 10.67 -12.45 15.33
CA ILE A 58 11.68 -12.32 14.29
C ILE A 58 13.00 -11.90 14.92
N TRP A 59 14.02 -12.73 14.80
CA TRP A 59 15.39 -12.40 15.19
C TRP A 59 16.22 -12.13 13.93
N GLN A 60 17.09 -11.11 13.99
CA GLN A 60 18.06 -10.83 12.94
C GLN A 60 19.47 -11.00 13.49
N PHE A 61 20.31 -11.78 12.82
CA PHE A 61 21.67 -12.10 13.26
C PHE A 61 22.75 -11.42 12.42
N VAL A 62 22.49 -11.26 11.13
CA VAL A 62 23.41 -10.65 10.16
C VAL A 62 22.65 -9.53 9.44
N ALA A 63 23.27 -8.36 9.35
CA ALA A 63 22.71 -7.23 8.62
C ALA A 63 22.57 -7.58 7.14
N ASP A 64 21.56 -7.05 6.47
CA ASP A 64 21.31 -7.40 5.07
C ASP A 64 22.49 -7.06 4.17
N GLU A 65 23.26 -6.03 4.50
CA GLU A 65 24.40 -5.54 3.72
C GLU A 65 25.62 -6.46 3.84
N ASP A 66 25.63 -7.33 4.85
CA ASP A 66 26.66 -8.35 5.09
C ASP A 66 26.22 -9.72 4.53
N THR A 67 27.18 -10.64 4.43
CA THR A 67 26.95 -11.99 3.91
C THR A 67 26.83 -13.00 5.05
N ALA A 68 25.62 -13.49 5.32
CA ALA A 68 25.43 -14.65 6.19
C ALA A 68 25.86 -15.96 5.51
N TRP A 69 26.26 -16.96 6.28
CA TRP A 69 26.78 -18.24 5.78
C TRP A 69 25.71 -19.34 5.80
N HIS A 70 24.60 -19.13 5.10
CA HIS A 70 23.41 -19.98 5.21
C HIS A 70 23.31 -21.05 4.10
N ALA A 71 23.78 -20.77 2.89
CA ALA A 71 23.59 -21.64 1.73
C ALA A 71 24.54 -22.85 1.71
N GLY A 72 25.65 -22.81 2.45
CA GLY A 72 26.69 -23.84 2.40
C GLY A 72 27.24 -24.07 0.99
N GLY A 73 27.67 -25.29 0.70
CA GLY A 73 28.15 -25.69 -0.63
C GLY A 73 26.99 -25.97 -1.60
N VAL A 74 27.18 -25.60 -2.86
CA VAL A 74 26.28 -25.93 -3.97
C VAL A 74 26.53 -27.37 -4.43
N ASN A 75 25.49 -28.20 -4.49
CA ASN A 75 25.60 -29.58 -4.97
C ASN A 75 24.31 -30.04 -5.65
N GLN A 76 24.39 -30.42 -6.93
CA GLN A 76 23.26 -30.74 -7.79
C GLN A 76 22.08 -29.74 -7.65
N PRO A 77 22.33 -28.44 -7.89
CA PRO A 77 21.32 -27.41 -7.70
C PRO A 77 20.16 -27.58 -8.70
N ARG A 78 18.96 -27.25 -8.24
CA ARG A 78 17.71 -27.21 -9.05
C ARG A 78 17.16 -25.80 -9.20
N TRP A 79 17.81 -24.80 -8.61
CA TRP A 79 17.41 -23.41 -8.71
C TRP A 79 17.87 -22.78 -10.03
N ALA A 80 16.90 -22.33 -10.84
CA ALA A 80 17.14 -21.80 -12.17
C ALA A 80 17.98 -20.51 -12.19
N LEU A 81 17.90 -19.68 -11.13
CA LEU A 81 18.61 -18.39 -11.06
C LEU A 81 19.98 -18.51 -10.37
N LEU A 82 20.47 -19.73 -10.12
CA LEU A 82 21.79 -19.92 -9.56
C LEU A 82 22.87 -19.39 -10.51
N LYS A 83 23.73 -18.51 -10.02
CA LYS A 83 24.82 -17.92 -10.81
C LYS A 83 26.02 -18.87 -10.83
N PRO A 84 26.51 -19.31 -12.01
CA PRO A 84 27.67 -20.20 -12.09
C PRO A 84 28.90 -19.61 -11.41
N ARG A 85 29.56 -20.40 -10.55
CA ARG A 85 30.81 -20.06 -9.85
C ARG A 85 30.71 -18.86 -8.89
N ILE A 86 29.51 -18.37 -8.59
CA ILE A 86 29.28 -17.33 -7.58
C ILE A 86 28.67 -17.97 -6.33
N ASN A 87 29.19 -17.60 -5.16
CA ASN A 87 28.63 -18.06 -3.89
C ASN A 87 27.21 -17.49 -3.68
N PRO A 88 26.17 -18.33 -3.54
CA PRO A 88 24.78 -17.88 -3.35
C PRO A 88 24.60 -16.93 -2.18
N ASN A 89 25.35 -17.11 -1.08
CA ASN A 89 25.28 -16.24 0.08
C ASN A 89 25.46 -14.76 -0.26
N LEU A 90 26.22 -14.44 -1.31
CA LEU A 90 26.48 -13.06 -1.74
C LEU A 90 25.22 -12.36 -2.25
N TYR A 91 24.32 -13.08 -2.90
CA TYR A 91 23.14 -12.52 -3.57
C TYR A 91 21.81 -13.09 -3.06
N THR A 92 21.82 -13.73 -1.88
CA THR A 92 20.60 -14.21 -1.22
C THR A 92 20.50 -13.80 0.25
N ILE A 93 19.27 -13.74 0.75
CA ILE A 93 18.95 -13.61 2.17
C ILE A 93 18.43 -14.95 2.70
N GLY A 94 19.17 -15.59 3.61
CA GLY A 94 18.69 -16.75 4.38
C GLY A 94 17.76 -16.40 5.54
N ILE A 95 16.60 -17.05 5.60
CA ILE A 95 15.62 -16.98 6.70
C ILE A 95 15.41 -18.39 7.27
N GLU A 96 15.77 -18.58 8.53
CA GLU A 96 15.54 -19.81 9.30
C GLU A 96 14.16 -19.83 9.92
N HIS A 97 13.61 -21.04 10.07
CA HIS A 97 12.33 -21.25 10.75
C HIS A 97 12.52 -22.26 11.87
N GLU A 98 12.00 -21.92 13.05
CA GLU A 98 12.08 -22.76 14.24
C GLU A 98 11.28 -24.05 14.08
N GLY A 99 11.89 -25.18 14.43
CA GLY A 99 11.28 -26.51 14.38
C GLY A 99 12.12 -27.55 13.65
N PHE A 100 11.48 -28.65 13.31
CA PHE A 100 12.10 -29.84 12.74
C PHE A 100 11.40 -30.28 11.45
N THR A 101 12.11 -31.02 10.59
CA THR A 101 11.51 -31.59 9.37
C THR A 101 10.27 -32.44 9.71
N GLY A 102 9.16 -32.15 9.03
CA GLY A 102 7.87 -32.84 9.22
C GLY A 102 6.85 -32.01 10.01
N GLU A 103 7.30 -31.00 10.77
CA GLU A 103 6.39 -30.11 11.49
C GLU A 103 5.77 -29.06 10.58
N VAL A 104 4.46 -28.86 10.70
CA VAL A 104 3.74 -27.77 10.03
C VAL A 104 4.06 -26.45 10.74
N TRP A 105 4.21 -25.37 9.97
CA TRP A 105 4.39 -24.03 10.52
C TRP A 105 3.09 -23.51 11.13
N THR A 106 3.22 -22.75 12.23
CA THR A 106 2.09 -22.06 12.86
C THR A 106 1.63 -20.89 11.99
N ASP A 107 0.41 -20.39 12.21
CA ASP A 107 -0.07 -19.22 11.47
C ASP A 107 0.74 -17.97 11.82
N GLU A 108 1.24 -17.84 13.06
CA GLU A 108 2.13 -16.77 13.48
C GLU A 108 3.47 -16.80 12.72
N MET A 109 3.99 -17.99 12.40
CA MET A 109 5.18 -18.13 11.56
C MET A 109 4.92 -17.67 10.13
N TYR A 110 3.79 -18.08 9.53
CA TYR A 110 3.42 -17.63 8.18
C TYR A 110 3.23 -16.11 8.13
N GLU A 111 2.57 -15.53 9.13
CA GLU A 111 2.33 -14.10 9.19
C GLU A 111 3.64 -13.32 9.29
N ALA A 112 4.48 -13.66 10.28
CA ALA A 112 5.78 -13.00 10.47
C ALA A 112 6.74 -13.19 9.28
N SER A 113 6.80 -14.40 8.72
CA SER A 113 7.66 -14.71 7.57
C SER A 113 7.18 -13.96 6.31
N SER A 114 5.87 -13.91 6.07
CA SER A 114 5.31 -13.16 4.94
C SER A 114 5.55 -11.66 5.07
N GLU A 115 5.34 -11.04 6.24
CA GLU A 115 5.67 -9.62 6.49
C GLU A 115 7.14 -9.32 6.19
N LEU A 116 8.05 -10.18 6.68
CA LEU A 116 9.49 -10.03 6.46
C LEU A 116 9.85 -10.17 4.98
N ILE A 117 9.31 -11.19 4.31
CA ILE A 117 9.52 -11.43 2.88
C ILE A 117 9.02 -10.23 2.06
N THR A 118 7.83 -9.71 2.34
CA THR A 118 7.30 -8.52 1.68
C THR A 118 8.24 -7.33 1.84
N SER A 119 8.67 -7.03 3.07
CA SER A 119 9.60 -5.92 3.35
C SER A 119 10.92 -6.06 2.58
N LEU A 120 11.52 -7.25 2.60
CA LEU A 120 12.77 -7.54 1.88
C LEU A 120 12.59 -7.45 0.36
N CYS A 121 11.51 -8.01 -0.17
CA CYS A 121 11.21 -7.97 -1.60
C CYS A 121 10.96 -6.53 -2.08
N THR A 122 10.25 -5.71 -1.31
CA THR A 122 10.06 -4.29 -1.60
C THR A 122 11.37 -3.51 -1.56
N LYS A 123 12.22 -3.75 -0.55
CA LYS A 123 13.54 -3.09 -0.37
C LYS A 123 14.49 -3.42 -1.52
N TYR A 124 14.58 -4.69 -1.92
CA TYR A 124 15.56 -5.17 -2.90
C TYR A 124 15.02 -5.33 -4.32
N LYS A 125 13.73 -5.07 -4.53
CA LYS A 125 13.02 -5.30 -5.80
C LYS A 125 13.11 -6.76 -6.25
N ILE A 126 12.93 -7.67 -5.31
CA ILE A 126 12.89 -9.11 -5.56
C ILE A 126 11.45 -9.50 -5.91
N PRO A 127 11.20 -10.17 -7.05
CA PRO A 127 9.86 -10.65 -7.38
C PRO A 127 9.31 -11.62 -6.33
N LEU A 128 8.02 -11.51 -6.01
CA LEU A 128 7.33 -12.41 -5.08
C LEU A 128 6.83 -13.67 -5.82
N ASP A 129 7.76 -14.57 -6.15
CA ASP A 129 7.46 -15.83 -6.84
C ASP A 129 8.34 -17.01 -6.36
N ARG A 130 8.06 -18.22 -6.87
CA ARG A 130 8.79 -19.45 -6.52
C ARG A 130 10.22 -19.53 -7.07
N ASN A 131 10.60 -18.65 -8.00
CA ASN A 131 11.97 -18.56 -8.50
C ASN A 131 12.86 -17.72 -7.58
N HIS A 132 12.27 -16.79 -6.82
CA HIS A 132 13.01 -15.85 -5.97
C HIS A 132 12.83 -16.11 -4.48
N ILE A 133 11.73 -16.72 -4.05
CA ILE A 133 11.60 -17.33 -2.73
C ILE A 133 11.90 -18.82 -2.94
N ILE A 134 12.90 -19.41 -2.30
CA ILE A 134 13.30 -20.81 -2.57
C ILE A 134 13.61 -21.57 -1.29
N GLY A 135 13.53 -22.90 -1.36
CA GLY A 135 14.05 -23.77 -0.30
C GLY A 135 15.55 -24.01 -0.45
N HIS A 136 16.25 -24.27 0.67
CA HIS A 136 17.68 -24.60 0.65
C HIS A 136 18.02 -25.82 -0.22
N ASN A 137 17.13 -26.82 -0.28
CA ASN A 137 17.27 -28.00 -1.14
C ASN A 137 17.29 -27.69 -2.65
N GLN A 138 16.93 -26.47 -3.06
CA GLN A 138 17.05 -26.02 -4.45
C GLN A 138 18.49 -25.57 -4.78
N ILE A 139 19.30 -25.23 -3.77
CA ILE A 139 20.73 -24.92 -3.90
C ILE A 139 21.59 -26.18 -3.71
N ASN A 140 21.23 -27.03 -2.76
CA ASN A 140 21.92 -28.29 -2.49
C ASN A 140 20.92 -29.42 -2.28
N SER A 141 20.63 -30.18 -3.34
CA SER A 141 19.61 -31.23 -3.29
C SER A 141 20.11 -32.55 -2.69
N VAL A 142 21.40 -32.64 -2.35
CA VAL A 142 22.03 -33.88 -1.86
C VAL A 142 22.19 -33.87 -0.34
N SER A 143 22.83 -32.82 0.20
CA SER A 143 23.16 -32.72 1.63
C SER A 143 22.16 -31.86 2.42
N ARG A 144 21.24 -31.21 1.71
CA ARG A 144 20.18 -30.36 2.26
C ARG A 144 18.82 -30.71 1.66
N ASP A 145 18.66 -31.95 1.20
CA ASP A 145 17.45 -32.50 0.55
C ASP A 145 16.17 -32.22 1.33
N ARG A 146 16.25 -32.27 2.67
CA ARG A 146 15.14 -32.05 3.59
C ARG A 146 14.93 -30.61 4.01
N CYS A 147 15.84 -29.67 3.74
CA CYS A 147 15.67 -28.26 4.13
C CYS A 147 14.92 -27.51 3.02
N PRO A 148 13.78 -26.83 3.28
CA PRO A 148 13.32 -26.24 4.55
C PRO A 148 12.24 -27.03 5.33
N GLY A 149 12.28 -28.35 5.28
CA GLY A 149 11.27 -29.22 5.86
C GLY A 149 10.07 -29.40 4.91
N THR A 150 9.23 -30.38 5.22
CA THR A 150 8.02 -30.68 4.43
C THR A 150 6.78 -29.90 4.90
N GLY A 151 6.88 -29.13 5.99
CA GLY A 151 5.75 -28.39 6.56
C GLY A 151 5.57 -26.96 6.07
N VAL A 152 6.47 -26.47 5.20
CA VAL A 152 6.28 -25.19 4.54
C VAL A 152 5.35 -25.35 3.33
N ASN A 153 4.32 -24.51 3.27
CA ASN A 153 3.49 -24.29 2.10
C ASN A 153 3.94 -22.98 1.44
N PHE A 154 4.75 -23.09 0.37
CA PHE A 154 5.29 -21.93 -0.31
C PHE A 154 4.22 -21.08 -1.01
N ASP A 155 3.15 -21.70 -1.51
CA ASP A 155 2.08 -20.99 -2.20
C ASP A 155 1.32 -20.11 -1.21
N LYS A 156 0.91 -20.67 -0.05
CA LYS A 156 0.33 -19.90 1.07
C LYS A 156 1.24 -18.75 1.50
N LEU A 157 2.55 -19.02 1.65
CA LEU A 157 3.52 -18.02 2.08
C LEU A 157 3.63 -16.85 1.09
N ILE A 158 3.70 -17.15 -0.21
CA ILE A 158 3.83 -16.13 -1.27
C ILE A 158 2.51 -15.37 -1.43
N GLU A 159 1.37 -16.03 -1.39
CA GLU A 159 0.06 -15.36 -1.43
C GLU A 159 -0.10 -14.38 -0.27
N LEU A 160 0.23 -14.80 0.97
CA LEU A 160 0.20 -13.92 2.14
C LEU A 160 1.20 -12.75 2.04
N ALA A 161 2.34 -12.95 1.37
CA ALA A 161 3.30 -11.87 1.15
C ALA A 161 2.81 -10.87 0.09
N LYS A 162 2.15 -11.37 -0.96
CA LYS A 162 1.56 -10.53 -2.02
C LYS A 162 0.41 -9.68 -1.51
N THR A 163 -0.46 -10.20 -0.65
CA THR A 163 -1.56 -9.40 -0.05
C THR A 163 -1.05 -8.25 0.81
N LYS A 164 0.17 -8.37 1.33
CA LYS A 164 0.86 -7.32 2.10
C LYS A 164 1.74 -6.41 1.23
N TYR A 165 1.95 -6.77 -0.03
CA TYR A 165 2.85 -6.05 -0.92
C TYR A 165 2.19 -4.77 -1.40
N GLU A 166 2.57 -3.69 -0.73
CA GLU A 166 2.32 -2.33 -1.15
C GLU A 166 3.32 -1.96 -2.26
N ASP A 167 2.90 -2.03 -3.53
CA ASP A 167 3.76 -1.58 -4.63
C ASP A 167 3.96 -0.06 -4.52
N PRO A 168 5.19 0.43 -4.26
CA PRO A 168 5.43 1.86 -4.08
C PRO A 168 5.12 2.69 -5.34
N VAL A 169 5.18 2.08 -6.53
CA VAL A 169 4.81 2.74 -7.79
C VAL A 169 3.30 2.94 -7.84
N ILE A 170 2.53 1.88 -7.57
CA ILE A 170 1.07 1.94 -7.54
C ILE A 170 0.59 2.91 -6.46
N ILE A 171 1.19 2.87 -5.26
CA ILE A 171 0.84 3.79 -4.17
C ILE A 171 1.13 5.24 -4.55
N LYS A 172 2.26 5.50 -5.21
CA LYS A 172 2.58 6.86 -5.67
C LYS A 172 1.55 7.33 -6.69
N GLU A 173 1.22 6.51 -7.68
CA GLU A 173 0.22 6.83 -8.70
C GLU A 173 -1.18 7.04 -8.09
N LEU A 174 -1.58 6.20 -7.14
CA LEU A 174 -2.84 6.36 -6.40
C LEU A 174 -2.85 7.66 -5.60
N ASN A 175 -1.77 8.00 -4.89
CA ASN A 175 -1.67 9.24 -4.14
C ASN A 175 -1.71 10.47 -5.04
N GLU A 176 -1.07 10.43 -6.21
CA GLU A 176 -1.16 11.50 -7.21
C GLU A 176 -2.60 11.66 -7.72
N LYS A 177 -3.30 10.54 -8.00
CA LYS A 177 -4.73 10.55 -8.38
C LYS A 177 -5.62 11.10 -7.25
N ILE A 178 -5.37 10.71 -6.00
CA ILE A 178 -6.11 11.22 -4.82
C ILE A 178 -5.93 12.73 -4.68
N ALA A 179 -4.70 13.25 -4.79
CA ALA A 179 -4.45 14.69 -4.68
C ALA A 179 -5.20 15.51 -5.76
N VAL A 180 -5.32 14.97 -6.97
CA VAL A 180 -6.12 15.60 -8.04
C VAL A 180 -7.61 15.59 -7.68
N LEU A 181 -8.12 14.49 -7.14
CA LEU A 181 -9.53 14.37 -6.73
C LEU A 181 -9.85 15.31 -5.56
N GLU A 182 -9.00 15.39 -4.54
CA GLU A 182 -9.16 16.31 -3.41
C GLU A 182 -9.26 17.76 -3.87
N LYS A 183 -8.43 18.17 -4.83
CA LYS A 183 -8.52 19.51 -5.42
C LYS A 183 -9.86 19.75 -6.10
N LYS A 184 -10.36 18.78 -6.87
CA LYS A 184 -11.67 18.89 -7.55
C LYS A 184 -12.82 18.98 -6.56
N VAL A 185 -12.78 18.20 -5.48
CA VAL A 185 -13.79 18.25 -4.40
C VAL A 185 -13.82 19.64 -3.74
N ASN A 186 -12.67 20.21 -3.41
CA ASN A 186 -12.61 21.56 -2.84
C ASN A 186 -13.20 22.63 -3.79
N GLU A 187 -12.91 22.54 -5.10
CA GLU A 187 -13.48 23.47 -6.09
C GLU A 187 -15.02 23.36 -6.20
N LEU A 188 -15.57 22.15 -6.03
CA LEU A 188 -17.02 21.90 -5.98
C LEU A 188 -17.65 22.48 -4.72
N GLU A 189 -17.02 22.27 -3.55
CA GLU A 189 -17.49 22.81 -2.27
C GLU A 189 -17.56 24.34 -2.28
N ASP A 190 -16.52 25.00 -2.81
CA ASP A 190 -16.48 26.45 -2.98
C ASP A 190 -17.60 26.97 -3.89
N ALA A 191 -17.85 26.28 -5.01
CA ALA A 191 -18.91 26.65 -5.95
C ALA A 191 -20.30 26.50 -5.32
N ASN A 192 -20.54 25.41 -4.59
CA ASN A 192 -21.79 25.17 -3.87
C ASN A 192 -22.02 26.18 -2.75
N SER A 193 -20.98 26.53 -1.99
CA SER A 193 -21.04 27.58 -0.97
C SER A 193 -21.37 28.95 -1.58
N GLY A 194 -20.76 29.28 -2.71
CA GLY A 194 -21.08 30.49 -3.48
C GLY A 194 -22.54 30.54 -3.91
N LEU A 195 -23.05 29.44 -4.47
CA LEU A 195 -24.44 29.30 -4.90
C LEU A 195 -25.43 29.46 -3.73
N ALA A 196 -25.14 28.83 -2.59
CA ALA A 196 -25.98 28.94 -1.40
C ALA A 196 -26.09 30.39 -0.91
N LYS A 197 -24.98 31.15 -0.90
CA LYS A 197 -24.98 32.58 -0.55
C LYS A 197 -25.82 33.41 -1.51
N GLU A 198 -25.69 33.17 -2.82
CA GLU A 198 -26.49 33.88 -3.83
C GLU A 198 -27.98 33.59 -3.69
N ASN A 199 -28.37 32.34 -3.41
CA ASN A 199 -29.76 31.96 -3.17
C ASN A 199 -30.37 32.69 -1.96
N GLU A 200 -29.63 32.83 -0.87
CA GLU A 200 -30.10 33.59 0.31
C GLU A 200 -30.26 35.08 0.00
N ILE A 201 -29.30 35.70 -0.71
CA ILE A 201 -29.41 37.10 -1.14
C ILE A 201 -30.64 37.28 -2.05
N LEU A 202 -30.84 36.38 -3.01
CA LEU A 202 -31.96 36.42 -3.94
C LEU A 202 -33.30 36.31 -3.21
N LYS A 203 -33.38 35.45 -2.18
CA LYS A 203 -34.56 35.31 -1.32
C LYS A 203 -34.89 36.61 -0.58
N VAL A 204 -33.89 37.27 0.01
CA VAL A 204 -34.06 38.56 0.69
C VAL A 204 -34.52 39.64 -0.31
N LYS A 205 -33.89 39.72 -1.48
CA LYS A 205 -34.23 40.71 -2.51
C LYS A 205 -35.63 40.52 -3.07
N ASN A 206 -36.06 39.27 -3.28
CA ASN A 206 -37.43 38.95 -3.69
C ASN A 206 -38.44 39.37 -2.61
N GLN A 207 -38.15 39.15 -1.32
CA GLN A 207 -39.02 39.61 -0.24
C GLN A 207 -39.12 41.14 -0.20
N GLN A 208 -37.99 41.85 -0.37
CA GLN A 208 -37.97 43.32 -0.46
C GLN A 208 -38.85 43.81 -1.62
N LEU A 209 -38.72 43.19 -2.80
CA LEU A 209 -39.53 43.54 -3.97
C LEU A 209 -41.03 43.29 -3.72
N GLN A 210 -41.41 42.17 -3.10
CA GLN A 210 -42.80 41.87 -2.76
C GLN A 210 -43.39 42.90 -1.77
N ASN A 211 -42.63 43.26 -0.73
CA ASN A 211 -43.04 44.27 0.23
C ASN A 211 -43.21 45.64 -0.43
N LEU A 212 -42.29 46.00 -1.33
CA LEU A 212 -42.35 47.24 -2.10
C LEU A 212 -43.58 47.27 -3.01
N VAL A 213 -43.86 46.18 -3.74
CA VAL A 213 -45.07 46.07 -4.58
C VAL A 213 -46.35 46.24 -3.74
N LYS A 214 -46.38 45.73 -2.51
CA LYS A 214 -47.51 45.90 -1.60
C LYS A 214 -47.68 47.35 -1.14
N SER A 215 -46.61 48.13 -0.96
CA SER A 215 -46.75 49.54 -0.55
C SER A 215 -47.32 50.45 -1.64
N TYR A 216 -47.22 50.05 -2.91
CA TYR A 216 -47.87 50.78 -4.02
C TYR A 216 -49.40 50.81 -3.95
N THR A 217 -50.04 49.89 -3.21
CA THR A 217 -51.50 49.88 -3.10
C THR A 217 -52.04 50.82 -2.03
N ASP A 218 -51.18 51.35 -1.14
CA ASP A 218 -51.63 51.92 0.12
C ASP A 218 -51.48 53.45 0.27
N THR A 219 -50.74 54.19 -0.59
CA THR A 219 -50.79 55.69 -0.63
C THR A 219 -50.04 56.32 -1.83
N PRO A 220 -50.51 57.44 -2.45
CA PRO A 220 -49.90 58.04 -3.65
C PRO A 220 -48.69 58.98 -3.45
N ALA A 221 -48.12 59.13 -2.25
CA ALA A 221 -47.28 60.29 -1.95
C ALA A 221 -45.83 60.27 -2.50
N ASP A 222 -45.30 59.15 -2.99
CA ASP A 222 -43.92 59.13 -3.54
C ASP A 222 -43.68 58.05 -4.62
N VAL A 223 -44.62 57.95 -5.56
CA VAL A 223 -44.64 56.94 -6.64
C VAL A 223 -43.36 56.95 -7.49
N ALA A 224 -42.66 58.08 -7.63
CA ALA A 224 -41.43 58.17 -8.42
C ALA A 224 -40.23 57.50 -7.74
N GLY A 225 -40.04 57.74 -6.43
CA GLY A 225 -38.95 57.13 -5.65
C GLY A 225 -39.11 55.61 -5.55
N LEU A 226 -40.34 55.14 -5.28
CA LEU A 226 -40.65 53.71 -5.25
C LEU A 226 -40.42 53.06 -6.63
N LYS A 227 -40.67 53.77 -7.75
CA LYS A 227 -40.46 53.23 -9.12
C LYS A 227 -38.98 53.05 -9.42
N GLN A 228 -38.16 53.99 -9.00
CA GLN A 228 -36.72 53.91 -9.12
C GLN A 228 -36.15 52.76 -8.29
N GLU A 229 -36.61 52.59 -7.05
CA GLU A 229 -36.18 51.48 -6.18
C GLU A 229 -36.61 50.12 -6.72
N ASN A 230 -37.84 50.01 -7.25
CA ASN A 230 -38.33 48.78 -7.90
C ASN A 230 -37.48 48.40 -9.12
N ALA A 231 -37.15 49.38 -9.98
CA ALA A 231 -36.28 49.17 -11.13
C ALA A 231 -34.89 48.68 -10.70
N LYS A 232 -34.30 49.30 -9.67
CA LYS A 232 -33.01 48.88 -9.10
C LYS A 232 -33.05 47.45 -8.56
N LEU A 233 -34.04 47.11 -7.75
CA LEU A 233 -34.19 45.75 -7.19
C LEU A 233 -34.39 44.71 -8.30
N ARG A 234 -35.14 45.03 -9.37
CA ARG A 234 -35.30 44.13 -10.52
C ARG A 234 -33.97 43.87 -11.23
N THR A 235 -33.15 44.90 -11.44
CA THR A 235 -31.81 44.74 -12.02
C THR A 235 -30.91 43.91 -11.13
N GLU A 236 -30.91 44.13 -9.81
CA GLU A 236 -30.14 43.33 -8.86
C GLU A 236 -30.57 41.85 -8.86
N ILE A 237 -31.88 41.58 -8.88
CA ILE A 237 -32.45 40.23 -8.98
C ILE A 237 -32.02 39.56 -10.28
N GLN A 238 -32.08 40.26 -11.42
CA GLN A 238 -31.67 39.71 -12.71
C GLN A 238 -30.19 39.32 -12.70
N ASN A 239 -29.31 40.19 -12.19
CA ASN A 239 -27.88 39.90 -12.10
C ASN A 239 -27.59 38.68 -11.20
N LEU A 240 -28.30 38.56 -10.07
CA LEU A 240 -28.18 37.39 -9.18
C LEU A 240 -28.65 36.10 -9.87
N GLN A 241 -29.74 36.14 -10.62
CA GLN A 241 -30.22 34.99 -11.39
C GLN A 241 -29.22 34.56 -12.48
N GLU A 242 -28.56 35.53 -13.14
CA GLU A 242 -27.51 35.26 -14.12
C GLU A 242 -26.28 34.61 -13.48
N ASN A 243 -25.84 35.10 -12.31
CA ASN A 243 -24.74 34.48 -11.57
C ASN A 243 -25.09 33.07 -11.08
N GLN A 244 -26.30 32.87 -10.57
CA GLN A 244 -26.79 31.56 -10.13
C GLN A 244 -26.72 30.55 -11.28
N LYS A 245 -27.16 30.96 -12.49
CA LYS A 245 -27.06 30.14 -13.70
C LYS A 245 -25.62 29.79 -14.06
N ARG A 246 -24.69 30.75 -13.89
CA ARG A 246 -23.26 30.53 -14.13
C ARG A 246 -22.67 29.54 -13.13
N LEU A 247 -22.98 29.68 -11.84
CA LEU A 247 -22.53 28.76 -10.79
C LEU A 247 -23.08 27.35 -11.00
N ASN A 248 -24.38 27.21 -11.30
CA ASN A 248 -24.99 25.92 -11.62
C ASN A 248 -24.33 25.25 -12.83
N SER A 249 -23.99 26.03 -13.86
CA SER A 249 -23.27 25.51 -15.03
C SER A 249 -21.86 25.04 -14.67
N LYS A 250 -21.16 25.76 -13.77
CA LYS A 250 -19.85 25.38 -13.26
C LYS A 250 -19.91 24.10 -12.43
N ILE A 251 -20.90 23.98 -11.54
CA ILE A 251 -21.15 22.77 -10.74
C ILE A 251 -21.37 21.57 -11.65
N LYS A 252 -22.30 21.68 -12.61
CA LYS A 252 -22.59 20.59 -13.56
C LYS A 252 -21.36 20.17 -14.37
N ALA A 253 -20.52 21.12 -14.78
CA ALA A 253 -19.29 20.83 -15.50
C ALA A 253 -18.24 20.14 -14.62
N LEU A 254 -18.18 20.46 -13.33
CA LEU A 254 -17.28 19.81 -12.37
C LEU A 254 -17.76 18.39 -12.02
N GLU A 255 -19.06 18.20 -11.81
CA GLU A 255 -19.69 16.89 -11.57
C GLU A 255 -19.45 15.93 -12.75
N SER A 256 -19.72 16.37 -13.98
CA SER A 256 -19.50 15.55 -15.18
C SER A 256 -18.03 15.12 -15.37
N ARG A 257 -17.07 15.93 -14.92
CA ARG A 257 -15.63 15.62 -14.96
C ARG A 257 -15.18 14.73 -13.80
N LEU A 258 -16.02 14.56 -12.78
CA LEU A 258 -15.81 13.59 -11.72
C LEU A 258 -16.29 12.21 -12.20
N ASP A 259 -17.47 12.16 -12.82
CA ASP A 259 -18.09 10.92 -13.31
C ASP A 259 -17.33 10.29 -14.50
N SER A 260 -16.84 11.09 -15.44
CA SER A 260 -16.06 10.58 -16.58
C SER A 260 -14.76 9.87 -16.15
N ASP A 261 -14.18 10.32 -15.04
CA ASP A 261 -12.96 9.74 -14.48
C ASP A 261 -13.24 8.45 -13.68
N SER A 262 -14.50 8.21 -13.27
CA SER A 262 -14.94 6.92 -12.71
C SER A 262 -15.25 5.89 -13.79
N GLU A 263 -15.93 6.24 -14.88
CA GLU A 263 -16.31 5.27 -15.94
C GLU A 263 -15.11 4.79 -16.79
N SER A 264 -14.03 5.58 -16.86
CA SER A 264 -12.77 5.14 -17.48
C SER A 264 -12.07 4.02 -16.70
N ARG A 265 -12.48 3.72 -15.45
CA ARG A 265 -11.90 2.66 -14.62
C ARG A 265 -12.58 1.30 -14.81
N ASP A 266 -13.86 1.28 -15.14
CA ASP A 266 -14.63 0.03 -15.30
C ASP A 266 -14.32 -0.71 -16.61
N ASN A 267 -13.48 -0.13 -17.49
CA ASN A 267 -13.16 -0.70 -18.80
C ASN A 267 -11.71 -1.19 -18.95
N GLU A 268 -10.86 -1.09 -17.92
CA GLU A 268 -9.45 -1.52 -18.04
C GLU A 268 -9.03 -2.74 -17.22
N ASP A 269 -9.69 -3.18 -16.15
CA ASP A 269 -9.20 -4.34 -15.38
C ASP A 269 -10.32 -5.19 -14.74
N GLU A 270 -10.76 -6.26 -15.42
CA GLU A 270 -11.68 -7.28 -14.87
C GLU A 270 -11.01 -8.23 -13.84
N ASP A 271 -9.69 -8.14 -13.63
CA ASP A 271 -8.94 -9.04 -12.72
C ASP A 271 -8.60 -8.44 -11.33
N ASP A 272 -8.80 -7.12 -11.13
CA ASP A 272 -8.38 -6.39 -9.90
C ASP A 272 -9.54 -6.06 -8.92
N GLU A 273 -10.80 -6.39 -9.26
CA GLU A 273 -11.97 -6.06 -8.45
C GLU A 273 -11.92 -6.63 -7.02
N THR A 274 -11.27 -7.78 -6.81
CA THR A 274 -11.22 -8.44 -5.51
C THR A 274 -10.39 -7.69 -4.46
N PHE A 275 -9.37 -6.93 -4.88
CA PHE A 275 -8.51 -6.16 -3.97
C PHE A 275 -9.17 -4.84 -3.55
N LEU A 276 -9.81 -4.15 -4.50
CA LEU A 276 -10.46 -2.86 -4.24
C LEU A 276 -11.76 -3.00 -3.45
N GLU A 277 -12.55 -4.05 -3.68
CA GLU A 277 -13.74 -4.37 -2.86
C GLU A 277 -13.35 -4.58 -1.38
N SER A 278 -12.22 -5.26 -1.13
CA SER A 278 -11.69 -5.47 0.24
C SER A 278 -11.28 -4.16 0.91
N LEU A 279 -10.63 -3.26 0.17
CA LEU A 279 -10.18 -1.96 0.67
C LEU A 279 -11.35 -1.01 0.98
N TRP A 280 -12.39 -1.01 0.14
CA TRP A 280 -13.59 -0.20 0.35
C TRP A 280 -14.47 -0.72 1.51
N GLY A 281 -14.49 -2.03 1.74
CA GLY A 281 -15.16 -2.64 2.90
C GLY A 281 -14.58 -2.16 4.25
N PHE A 282 -13.27 -1.90 4.31
CA PHE A 282 -12.60 -1.40 5.52
C PHE A 282 -12.89 0.08 5.79
N ILE A 283 -13.01 0.91 4.75
CA ILE A 283 -13.24 2.36 4.87
C ILE A 283 -14.68 2.67 5.32
N ARG A 284 -15.67 1.85 4.92
CA ARG A 284 -17.08 2.04 5.31
C ARG A 284 -17.44 1.45 6.68
N GLY A 285 -16.50 0.82 7.37
CA GLY A 285 -16.70 0.14 8.65
C GLY A 285 -16.17 0.87 9.90
N LYS A 286 -15.87 2.16 9.81
CA LYS A 286 -15.47 3.01 10.96
C LYS A 286 -16.43 4.16 11.19
#